data_AF-A0A3F3QC73-F1
#
_entry.id   AF-A0A3F3QC73-F1
#
_cell.length_a   1.000
_cell.length_b   1.000
_cell.length_c   1.000
_cell.angle_alpha   90.00
_cell.angle_beta   90.00
_cell.angle_gamma   90.00
#
_symmetry.space_group_name_H-M   'P 1'
#
loop_
_entity.id
_entity.type
_entity.pdbx_description
1 polymer ?
#
loop_
_entity_poly.entity_id
_entity_poly.type
_entity_poly.pdbx_seq_one_letter_code
_entity_poly.pdbx_strand_id
1 'polypeptide(L)'
;MQMHSKSGLFRRQQIILLLKHRRSISGLTLAHCLHYANIPHIDLEKTSDPAPQVGAPIGIMPDRARILDQLGRWKKIEYGLEPLARPILVDHGEFQVESSYPKVMRKRFKYPIAFIDRQRILQGVQTVLQVLYEGYAHPERIRLSEKLIPIEISDDGATVTTADGKIHKRHIFVGTDGVHSGVKAEIWKVGDRLQPGRITAQERTALTTQYICIFGILSPIEGMPPEGQIHRGRLYWFLTQTLDKRYTWPDCPRFADDGMAAEAAKLDGFRVCNYITFGHI
;
A
#
# COMPACT_ATOMS: atom_id res chain seq x y z
N MET A 1 -29.91 -8.35 -42.14
CA MET A 1 -28.55 -8.40 -41.56
C MET A 1 -28.53 -7.54 -40.30
N GLN A 2 -28.90 -8.12 -39.15
CA GLN A 2 -28.98 -7.41 -37.87
C GLN A 2 -27.61 -7.41 -37.20
N MET A 3 -27.06 -6.22 -36.91
CA MET A 3 -25.90 -6.06 -36.04
C MET A 3 -26.35 -6.31 -34.59
N HIS A 4 -25.92 -7.44 -34.02
CA HIS A 4 -26.04 -7.66 -32.59
C HIS A 4 -25.03 -6.79 -31.82
N SER A 5 -25.57 -5.78 -31.14
CA SER A 5 -24.88 -4.99 -30.12
C SER A 5 -24.39 -5.89 -28.97
N LYS A 6 -23.07 -5.92 -28.73
CA LYS A 6 -22.43 -6.55 -27.56
C LYS A 6 -22.50 -5.66 -26.29
N SER A 7 -23.59 -4.92 -26.07
CA SER A 7 -23.79 -4.11 -24.85
C SER A 7 -24.65 -4.76 -23.76
N GLY A 8 -25.05 -6.03 -23.95
CA GLY A 8 -26.07 -6.69 -23.12
C GLY A 8 -25.58 -7.49 -21.90
N LEU A 9 -24.27 -7.75 -21.73
CA LEU A 9 -23.83 -8.79 -20.79
C LEU A 9 -23.89 -8.39 -19.29
N PHE A 10 -24.03 -7.11 -18.96
CA PHE A 10 -24.05 -6.63 -17.57
C PHE A 10 -25.45 -6.28 -17.03
N ARG A 11 -26.52 -6.47 -17.81
CA ARG A 11 -27.82 -5.83 -17.51
C ARG A 11 -28.89 -6.67 -16.80
N ARG A 12 -28.62 -7.89 -16.29
CA ARG A 12 -29.68 -8.70 -15.65
C ARG A 12 -29.37 -9.48 -14.36
N GLN A 13 -28.21 -9.30 -13.74
CA GLN A 13 -27.99 -9.69 -12.34
C GLN A 13 -27.20 -8.56 -11.67
N GLN A 14 -27.64 -8.08 -10.50
CA GLN A 14 -26.90 -7.09 -9.71
C GLN A 14 -25.64 -7.77 -9.16
N ILE A 15 -24.61 -7.86 -10.00
CA ILE A 15 -23.27 -8.25 -9.58
C ILE A 15 -22.74 -7.06 -8.78
N ILE A 16 -22.69 -7.22 -7.47
CA ILE A 16 -22.01 -6.28 -6.58
C ILE A 16 -20.55 -6.71 -6.53
N LEU A 17 -19.63 -5.77 -6.77
CA LEU A 17 -18.22 -6.04 -6.49
C LEU A 17 -18.00 -5.98 -4.99
N LEU A 18 -17.52 -7.06 -4.38
CA LEU A 18 -17.09 -7.06 -2.99
C LEU A 18 -15.58 -6.87 -2.94
N LEU A 19 -15.16 -5.73 -2.40
CA LEU A 19 -13.77 -5.45 -2.13
C LEU A 19 -13.47 -5.88 -0.71
N LYS A 20 -12.38 -6.62 -0.51
CA LYS A 20 -11.86 -6.87 0.83
C LYS A 20 -10.52 -6.20 0.94
N HIS A 21 -10.47 -5.10 1.68
CA HIS A 21 -9.22 -4.46 2.00
C HIS A 21 -8.82 -4.65 3.46
N ARG A 22 -7.50 -4.59 3.68
CA ARG A 22 -6.91 -4.33 4.99
C ARG A 22 -6.14 -3.03 4.91
N ARG A 23 -6.76 -1.92 5.28
CA ARG A 23 -6.14 -0.58 5.32
C ARG A 23 -5.45 -0.26 3.99
N SER A 24 -6.13 -0.59 2.89
CA SER A 24 -5.51 -0.67 1.58
C SER A 24 -5.82 0.56 0.75
N ILE A 25 -4.77 1.26 0.34
CA ILE A 25 -4.84 2.34 -0.65
C ILE A 25 -5.44 1.79 -1.95
N SER A 26 -5.10 0.56 -2.34
CA SER A 26 -5.60 -0.02 -3.60
C SER A 26 -7.10 -0.35 -3.53
N GLY A 27 -7.61 -0.76 -2.36
CA GLY A 27 -9.04 -1.03 -2.14
C GLY A 27 -9.87 0.24 -2.33
N LEU A 28 -9.55 1.29 -1.56
CA LEU A 28 -10.25 2.57 -1.66
C LEU A 28 -10.08 3.21 -3.05
N THR A 29 -8.88 3.13 -3.65
CA THR A 29 -8.66 3.63 -5.03
C THR A 29 -9.58 2.90 -6.03
N LEU A 30 -9.73 1.58 -5.89
CA LEU A 30 -10.62 0.80 -6.74
C LEU A 30 -12.10 1.15 -6.50
N ALA A 31 -12.52 1.36 -5.25
CA ALA A 31 -13.87 1.82 -4.93
C ALA A 31 -14.21 3.15 -5.63
N HIS A 32 -13.27 4.11 -5.61
CA HIS A 32 -13.39 5.35 -6.36
C HIS A 32 -13.54 5.11 -7.88
N CYS A 33 -12.68 4.29 -8.48
CA CYS A 33 -12.76 3.95 -9.90
C CYS A 33 -14.11 3.32 -10.29
N LEU A 34 -14.62 2.40 -9.47
CA LEU A 34 -15.91 1.74 -9.70
C LEU A 34 -17.08 2.71 -9.57
N HIS A 35 -17.00 3.63 -8.61
CA HIS A 35 -17.99 4.70 -8.47
C HIS A 35 -18.03 5.58 -9.73
N TYR A 36 -16.87 6.04 -10.21
CA TYR A 36 -16.79 6.81 -11.46
C TYR A 36 -17.28 6.03 -12.69
N ALA A 37 -17.10 4.70 -12.70
CA ALA A 37 -17.62 3.82 -13.75
C ALA A 37 -19.11 3.46 -13.59
N ASN A 38 -19.79 3.99 -12.56
CA ASN A 38 -21.17 3.65 -12.20
C ASN A 38 -21.40 2.14 -11.99
N ILE A 39 -20.41 1.46 -11.40
CA ILE A 39 -20.46 0.03 -11.08
C ILE A 39 -20.85 -0.13 -9.60
N PRO A 40 -21.98 -0.81 -9.30
CA PRO A 40 -22.37 -1.12 -7.93
C PRO A 40 -21.32 -1.97 -7.22
N HIS A 41 -20.93 -1.55 -6.01
CA HIS A 41 -19.95 -2.24 -5.20
C HIS A 41 -20.17 -1.96 -3.72
N ILE A 42 -19.60 -2.85 -2.91
CA ILE A 42 -19.49 -2.71 -1.45
C ILE A 42 -18.04 -3.00 -1.11
N ASP A 43 -17.46 -2.15 -0.27
CA ASP A 43 -16.13 -2.34 0.27
C ASP A 43 -16.21 -2.83 1.72
N LEU A 44 -15.47 -3.88 2.03
CA LEU A 44 -15.49 -4.56 3.32
C LEU A 44 -14.11 -4.45 3.96
N GLU A 45 -14.07 -3.74 5.09
CA GLU A 45 -12.88 -3.58 5.92
C GLU A 45 -13.10 -4.27 7.26
N LYS A 46 -12.12 -5.09 7.65
CA LYS A 46 -12.16 -5.81 8.93
C LYS A 46 -11.93 -4.91 10.14
N THR A 47 -11.31 -3.73 9.97
CA THR A 47 -11.02 -2.81 11.07
C THR A 47 -12.11 -1.76 11.23
N SER A 48 -12.27 -1.28 12.46
CA SER A 48 -13.16 -0.16 12.78
C SER A 48 -12.58 1.20 12.38
N ASP A 49 -11.26 1.28 12.25
CA ASP A 49 -10.55 2.48 11.81
C ASP A 49 -10.24 2.40 10.30
N PRO A 50 -10.76 3.31 9.46
CA PRO A 50 -10.52 3.35 8.02
C PRO A 50 -9.14 3.87 7.63
N ALA A 51 -8.49 4.66 8.50
CA ALA A 51 -7.20 5.30 8.21
C ALA A 51 -6.25 5.23 9.42
N PRO A 52 -5.90 4.02 9.88
CA PRO A 52 -5.08 3.85 11.06
C PRO A 52 -3.67 4.36 10.84
N GLN A 53 -3.20 5.05 11.85
CA GLN A 53 -1.92 5.76 11.85
C GLN A 53 -0.76 4.81 12.17
N VAL A 54 -0.59 3.76 11.37
CA VAL A 54 0.40 2.69 11.61
C VAL A 54 1.17 2.35 10.33
N GLY A 55 2.49 2.23 10.46
CA GLY A 55 3.41 1.75 9.44
C GLY A 55 4.36 2.83 8.90
N ALA A 56 5.22 2.43 7.97
CA ALA A 56 6.20 3.30 7.34
C ALA A 56 5.57 4.42 6.50
N PRO A 57 6.29 5.53 6.29
CA PRO A 57 5.90 6.55 5.31
C PRO A 57 5.65 5.93 3.93
N ILE A 58 4.72 6.50 3.17
CA ILE A 58 4.37 6.07 1.82
C ILE A 58 5.03 6.99 0.81
N GLY A 59 5.79 6.40 -0.10
CA GLY A 59 6.22 7.07 -1.33
C GLY A 59 5.12 7.02 -2.40
N ILE A 60 4.68 8.18 -2.91
CA ILE A 60 3.85 8.27 -4.12
C ILE A 60 4.71 8.80 -5.25
N MET A 61 4.83 7.97 -6.29
CA MET A 61 5.50 8.29 -7.53
C MET A 61 4.54 8.95 -8.54
N PRO A 62 5.05 9.65 -9.57
CA PRO A 62 4.21 10.39 -10.52
C PRO A 62 3.14 9.56 -11.25
N ASP A 63 3.37 8.27 -11.45
CA ASP A 63 2.39 7.33 -12.02
C ASP A 63 1.15 7.20 -11.14
N ARG A 64 1.34 7.04 -9.83
CA ARG A 64 0.27 6.94 -8.84
C ARG A 64 -0.38 8.30 -8.58
N ALA A 65 0.41 9.37 -8.56
CA ALA A 65 -0.09 10.73 -8.39
C ALA A 65 -1.11 11.10 -9.48
N ARG A 66 -0.81 10.75 -10.74
CA ARG A 66 -1.74 10.94 -11.87
C ARG A 66 -3.09 10.24 -11.68
N ILE A 67 -3.07 8.99 -11.20
CA ILE A 67 -4.32 8.25 -10.93
C ILE A 67 -5.12 8.97 -9.84
N LEU A 68 -4.46 9.38 -8.75
CA LEU A 68 -5.12 10.11 -7.66
C LEU A 68 -5.65 11.48 -8.11
N ASP A 69 -5.02 12.12 -9.10
CA ASP A 69 -5.45 13.40 -9.65
C ASP A 69 -6.68 13.22 -10.56
N GLN A 70 -6.74 12.16 -11.35
CA GLN A 70 -7.93 11.77 -12.10
C GLN A 70 -9.14 11.52 -11.19
N LEU A 71 -8.89 11.00 -9.98
CA LEU A 71 -9.92 10.83 -8.94
C LEU A 71 -10.21 12.12 -8.16
N GLY A 72 -9.55 13.23 -8.49
CA GLY A 72 -9.69 14.53 -7.81
C GLY A 72 -9.16 14.56 -6.37
N ARG A 73 -8.32 13.58 -5.98
CA ARG A 73 -7.78 13.43 -4.63
C ARG A 73 -6.39 14.02 -4.47
N TRP A 74 -5.64 14.12 -5.57
CA TRP A 74 -4.23 14.52 -5.55
C TRP A 74 -4.02 15.90 -4.90
N LYS A 75 -4.81 16.92 -5.24
CA LYS A 75 -4.62 18.27 -4.68
C LYS A 75 -4.66 18.31 -3.15
N LYS A 76 -5.54 17.52 -2.52
CA LYS A 76 -5.65 17.43 -1.05
C LYS A 76 -4.42 16.74 -0.44
N ILE A 77 -3.87 15.75 -1.15
CA ILE A 77 -2.64 15.06 -0.78
C ILE A 77 -1.43 15.99 -0.95
N GLU A 78 -1.36 16.68 -2.10
CA GLU A 78 -0.25 17.55 -2.47
C GLU A 78 -0.12 18.79 -1.59
N TYR A 79 -1.24 19.35 -1.13
CA TYR A 79 -1.25 20.48 -0.18
C TYR A 79 -0.41 20.18 1.08
N GLY A 80 -0.35 18.92 1.48
CA GLY A 80 0.45 18.47 2.62
C GLY A 80 1.94 18.28 2.34
N LEU A 81 2.38 18.32 1.09
CA LEU A 81 3.73 17.90 0.71
C LEU A 81 4.73 19.04 0.71
N GLU A 82 5.86 18.84 1.38
CA GLU A 82 7.09 19.54 1.05
C GLU A 82 7.87 18.78 -0.04
N PRO A 83 8.41 19.48 -1.05
CA PRO A 83 9.21 18.85 -2.10
C PRO A 83 10.48 18.22 -1.53
N LEU A 84 10.70 16.94 -1.81
CA LEU A 84 12.01 16.32 -1.58
C LEU A 84 13.02 16.99 -2.51
N ALA A 85 13.89 17.86 -1.98
CA ALA A 85 14.78 18.66 -2.81
C ALA A 85 16.02 17.89 -3.25
N ARG A 86 16.60 17.11 -2.32
CA ARG A 86 17.83 16.32 -2.50
C ARG A 86 17.76 15.09 -1.56
N PRO A 87 17.63 13.88 -2.09
CA PRO A 87 17.85 12.66 -1.33
C PRO A 87 19.35 12.38 -1.26
N ILE A 88 19.81 11.96 -0.08
CA ILE A 88 21.14 11.43 0.14
C ILE A 88 21.02 9.91 0.16
N LEU A 89 21.73 9.24 -0.74
CA LEU A 89 21.88 7.79 -0.75
C LEU A 89 23.30 7.47 -0.26
N VAL A 90 23.38 6.65 0.78
CA VAL A 90 24.66 6.21 1.35
C VAL A 90 24.81 4.73 1.05
N ASP A 91 25.84 4.37 0.30
CA ASP A 91 26.20 2.98 0.02
C ASP A 91 27.49 2.62 0.74
N HIS A 92 27.45 1.54 1.51
CA HIS A 92 28.56 0.96 2.28
C HIS A 92 29.45 1.95 3.08
N GLY A 93 28.92 3.13 3.44
CA GLY A 93 29.64 4.16 4.21
C GLY A 93 30.70 4.93 3.41
N GLU A 94 30.89 4.62 2.13
CA GLU A 94 31.93 5.20 1.29
C GLU A 94 31.37 6.08 0.17
N PHE A 95 30.15 5.80 -0.30
CA PHE A 95 29.55 6.51 -1.42
C PHE A 95 28.31 7.29 -0.99
N GLN A 96 28.41 8.62 -1.04
CA GLN A 96 27.27 9.51 -0.97
C GLN A 96 26.88 9.97 -2.36
N VAL A 97 25.70 9.59 -2.83
CA VAL A 97 25.14 10.11 -4.07
C VAL A 97 24.05 11.12 -3.73
N GLU A 98 24.33 12.39 -4.01
CA GLU A 98 23.30 13.39 -4.15
C GLU A 98 22.65 13.24 -5.52
N SER A 99 21.32 13.15 -5.55
CA SER A 99 20.59 13.03 -6.81
C SER A 99 19.56 14.12 -6.99
N SER A 100 19.55 14.75 -8.16
CA SER A 100 18.47 15.64 -8.57
C SER A 100 17.23 14.89 -9.06
N TYR A 101 17.12 13.56 -8.86
CA TYR A 101 16.01 12.77 -9.40
C TYR A 101 14.64 13.33 -9.01
N PRO A 102 14.37 13.84 -7.79
CA PRO A 102 13.05 14.41 -7.49
C PRO A 102 12.73 15.64 -8.35
N LYS A 103 13.71 16.51 -8.59
CA LYS A 103 13.57 17.69 -9.46
C LYS A 103 13.33 17.28 -10.92
N VAL A 104 14.07 16.29 -11.41
CA VAL A 104 13.92 15.76 -12.78
C VAL A 104 12.55 15.10 -12.95
N MET A 105 12.12 14.29 -11.99
CA MET A 105 10.80 13.65 -12.00
C MET A 105 9.68 14.69 -12.02
N ARG A 106 9.75 15.71 -11.17
CA ARG A 106 8.77 16.81 -11.17
C ARG A 106 8.77 17.57 -12.50
N LYS A 107 9.94 17.91 -13.05
CA LYS A 107 10.04 18.62 -14.34
C LYS A 107 9.42 17.81 -15.48
N ARG A 108 9.69 16.50 -15.52
CA ARG A 108 9.27 15.58 -16.58
C ARG A 108 7.81 15.18 -16.49
N PHE A 109 7.34 14.83 -15.30
CA PHE A 109 6.01 14.26 -15.11
C PHE A 109 4.99 15.25 -14.55
N LYS A 110 5.42 16.45 -14.14
CA LYS A 110 4.60 17.50 -13.50
C LYS A 110 4.08 17.15 -12.11
N TYR A 111 4.31 15.93 -11.62
CA TYR A 111 4.05 15.52 -10.25
C TYR A 111 5.37 15.35 -9.47
N PRO A 112 5.44 15.82 -8.22
CA PRO A 112 6.57 15.53 -7.34
C PRO A 112 6.59 14.04 -6.93
N ILE A 113 7.71 13.62 -6.35
CA ILE A 113 7.74 12.42 -5.52
C ILE A 113 7.27 12.84 -4.13
N ALA A 114 6.18 12.25 -3.67
CA ALA A 114 5.61 12.53 -2.37
C ALA A 114 6.07 11.50 -1.37
N PHE A 115 6.61 11.93 -0.22
CA PHE A 115 6.73 11.09 0.96
C PHE A 115 5.69 11.56 1.97
N ILE A 116 4.77 10.66 2.31
CA ILE A 116 3.63 10.97 3.18
C ILE A 116 3.72 10.09 4.40
N ASP A 117 3.75 10.73 5.56
CA ASP A 117 3.67 10.05 6.83
C ASP A 117 2.32 9.30 6.96
N ARG A 118 2.37 8.06 7.48
CA ARG A 118 1.14 7.36 7.88
C ARG A 118 0.63 7.84 9.24
N GLN A 119 1.43 8.60 10.00
CA GLN A 119 1.09 9.20 11.28
C GLN A 119 1.08 10.73 11.19
N ARG A 120 -0.05 11.33 10.80
CA ARG A 120 -0.25 12.77 11.11
C ARG A 120 -1.71 13.24 11.05
N ILE A 121 -2.12 13.85 12.16
CA ILE A 121 -3.26 14.79 12.31
C ILE A 121 -2.76 16.19 12.71
N LEU A 122 -1.55 16.29 13.29
CA LEU A 122 -0.97 17.57 13.71
C LEU A 122 -0.47 18.35 12.49
N GLN A 123 -1.21 19.41 12.12
CA GLN A 123 -1.02 20.38 11.01
C GLN A 123 -1.98 20.26 9.80
N GLY A 124 -3.10 19.55 9.91
CA GLY A 124 -4.15 19.57 8.86
C GLY A 124 -3.78 18.82 7.57
N VAL A 125 -2.68 18.06 7.59
CA VAL A 125 -2.30 17.14 6.50
C VAL A 125 -2.99 15.81 6.73
N GLN A 126 -3.71 15.34 5.73
CA GLN A 126 -4.40 14.06 5.79
C GLN A 126 -3.55 12.95 5.18
N THR A 127 -3.60 11.77 5.78
CA THR A 127 -3.01 10.57 5.16
C THR A 127 -3.71 10.24 3.84
N VAL A 128 -3.05 9.50 2.95
CA VAL A 128 -3.64 9.04 1.67
C VAL A 128 -4.94 8.26 1.91
N LEU A 129 -4.95 7.39 2.93
CA LEU A 129 -6.13 6.62 3.30
C LEU A 129 -7.27 7.53 3.78
N GLN A 130 -6.96 8.54 4.59
CA GLN A 130 -7.95 9.51 5.05
C GLN A 130 -8.54 10.33 3.89
N VAL A 131 -7.69 10.82 2.98
CA VAL A 131 -8.16 11.55 1.79
C VAL A 131 -9.06 10.68 0.92
N LEU A 132 -8.69 9.41 0.72
CA LEU A 132 -9.48 8.48 -0.08
C LEU A 132 -10.80 8.13 0.60
N TYR A 133 -10.78 7.85 1.91
CA TYR A 133 -11.97 7.49 2.68
C TYR A 133 -12.95 8.66 2.79
N GLU A 134 -12.52 9.81 3.31
CA GLU A 134 -13.38 11.00 3.45
C GLU A 134 -13.79 11.58 2.09
N GLY A 135 -12.95 11.38 1.07
CA GLY A 135 -13.22 11.87 -0.28
C GLY A 135 -14.19 11.00 -1.07
N TYR A 136 -14.60 9.84 -0.54
CA TYR A 136 -15.50 8.93 -1.23
C TYR A 136 -16.96 9.38 -1.11
N ALA A 137 -17.68 9.42 -2.22
CA ALA A 137 -19.03 10.01 -2.28
C ALA A 137 -20.11 9.19 -1.55
N HIS A 138 -19.86 7.90 -1.30
CA HIS A 138 -20.84 6.95 -0.79
C HIS A 138 -20.31 6.20 0.44
N PRO A 139 -20.05 6.88 1.57
CA PRO A 139 -19.45 6.25 2.75
C PRO A 139 -20.24 5.01 3.24
N GLU A 140 -21.55 4.93 2.98
CA GLU A 140 -22.40 3.78 3.31
C GLU A 140 -22.00 2.48 2.60
N ARG A 141 -21.25 2.58 1.50
CA ARG A 141 -20.73 1.42 0.75
C ARG A 141 -19.42 0.90 1.33
N ILE A 142 -18.74 1.66 2.18
CA ILE A 142 -17.54 1.23 2.90
C ILE A 142 -17.96 0.73 4.27
N ARG A 143 -17.95 -0.58 4.46
CA ARG A 143 -18.39 -1.22 5.70
C ARG A 143 -17.18 -1.61 6.54
N LEU A 144 -17.05 -0.90 7.65
CA LEU A 144 -16.01 -1.12 8.65
C LEU A 144 -16.41 -2.25 9.60
N SER A 145 -15.42 -2.84 10.27
CA SER A 145 -15.61 -3.99 11.18
C SER A 145 -16.26 -5.23 10.56
N GLU A 146 -16.32 -5.34 9.23
CA GLU A 146 -16.86 -6.51 8.53
C GLU A 146 -15.73 -7.46 8.14
N LYS A 147 -15.50 -8.47 8.99
CA LYS A 147 -14.58 -9.56 8.68
C LYS A 147 -15.29 -10.59 7.80
N LEU A 148 -14.63 -11.00 6.72
CA LEU A 148 -15.13 -12.07 5.87
C LEU A 148 -14.69 -13.46 6.32
N ILE A 149 -15.62 -14.41 6.21
CA ILE A 149 -15.46 -15.87 6.37
C ILE A 149 -15.13 -16.47 4.97
N PRO A 150 -14.64 -17.74 4.85
CA PRO A 150 -14.24 -18.30 3.56
C PRO A 150 -15.27 -18.15 2.43
N ILE A 151 -14.76 -17.98 1.21
CA ILE A 151 -15.52 -17.69 0.01
C ILE A 151 -15.90 -19.00 -0.66
N GLU A 152 -17.19 -19.23 -0.89
CA GLU A 152 -17.66 -20.34 -1.72
C GLU A 152 -17.79 -19.85 -3.16
N ILE A 153 -16.87 -20.28 -4.03
CA ILE A 153 -16.94 -19.96 -5.46
C ILE A 153 -17.67 -21.07 -6.20
N SER A 154 -18.69 -20.70 -6.96
CA SER A 154 -19.41 -21.58 -7.89
C SER A 154 -19.43 -20.97 -9.30
N ASP A 155 -19.95 -21.71 -10.28
CA ASP A 155 -20.06 -21.27 -11.67
C ASP A 155 -20.99 -20.06 -11.85
N ASP A 156 -21.89 -19.83 -10.89
CA ASP A 156 -22.84 -18.71 -10.85
C ASP A 156 -22.28 -17.46 -10.13
N GLY A 157 -21.03 -17.50 -9.67
CA GLY A 157 -20.34 -16.41 -8.97
C GLY A 157 -19.85 -16.79 -7.57
N ALA A 158 -19.39 -15.80 -6.80
CA ALA A 158 -18.93 -16.02 -5.44
C ALA A 158 -20.06 -15.81 -4.41
N THR A 159 -20.10 -16.70 -3.42
CA THR A 159 -20.89 -16.53 -2.20
C THR A 159 -19.96 -16.27 -1.02
N VAL A 160 -20.29 -15.25 -0.24
CA VAL A 160 -19.51 -14.85 0.93
C VAL A 160 -20.43 -14.67 2.12
N THR A 161 -20.00 -15.18 3.27
CA THR A 161 -20.62 -14.91 4.55
C THR A 161 -19.72 -13.95 5.33
N THR A 162 -20.29 -12.85 5.81
CA THR A 162 -19.62 -11.93 6.74
C THR A 162 -19.67 -12.51 8.16
N ALA A 163 -18.84 -12.01 9.07
CA ALA A 163 -18.75 -12.51 10.44
C ALA A 163 -20.07 -12.37 11.25
N ASP A 164 -20.94 -11.43 10.88
CA ASP A 164 -22.28 -11.24 11.44
C ASP A 164 -23.36 -12.15 10.80
N GLY A 165 -22.95 -13.05 9.89
CA GLY A 165 -23.84 -14.04 9.26
C GLY A 165 -24.56 -13.55 8.01
N LYS A 166 -24.30 -12.33 7.53
CA LYS A 166 -24.89 -11.82 6.28
C LYS A 166 -24.28 -12.54 5.07
N ILE A 167 -25.16 -13.01 4.18
CA ILE A 167 -24.77 -13.78 3.00
C ILE A 167 -24.90 -12.91 1.75
N HIS A 168 -23.82 -12.87 0.99
CA HIS A 168 -23.68 -12.17 -0.28
C HIS A 168 -23.49 -13.19 -1.40
N LYS A 169 -24.48 -13.39 -2.28
CA LYS A 169 -24.47 -14.45 -3.32
C LYS A 169 -24.30 -13.88 -4.73
N ARG A 170 -23.66 -14.66 -5.62
CA ARG A 170 -23.54 -14.38 -7.07
C ARG A 170 -22.88 -13.04 -7.36
N HIS A 171 -21.77 -12.78 -6.68
CA HIS A 171 -21.02 -11.53 -6.78
C HIS A 171 -19.62 -11.78 -7.33
N ILE A 172 -18.98 -10.73 -7.83
CA ILE A 172 -17.54 -10.76 -8.14
C ILE A 172 -16.82 -10.28 -6.90
N PHE A 173 -15.79 -11.02 -6.54
CA PHE A 173 -15.00 -10.74 -5.35
C PHE A 173 -13.58 -10.32 -5.75
N VAL A 174 -13.12 -9.18 -5.23
CA VAL A 174 -11.78 -8.66 -5.54
C VAL A 174 -10.98 -8.51 -4.26
N GLY A 175 -9.89 -9.28 -4.20
CA GLY A 175 -8.96 -9.23 -3.08
C GLY A 175 -8.03 -8.04 -3.16
N THR A 176 -8.15 -7.12 -2.21
CA THR A 176 -7.21 -6.02 -1.97
C THR A 176 -6.64 -6.10 -0.55
N ASP A 177 -6.58 -7.32 0.01
CA ASP A 177 -6.24 -7.65 1.40
C ASP A 177 -4.75 -7.96 1.65
N GLY A 178 -3.88 -7.56 0.72
CA GLY A 178 -2.42 -7.53 0.87
C GLY A 178 -1.72 -8.88 0.76
N VAL A 179 -0.46 -8.94 1.18
CA VAL A 179 0.42 -10.12 1.00
C VAL A 179 -0.06 -11.39 1.72
N HIS A 180 -0.87 -11.23 2.76
CA HIS A 180 -1.53 -12.32 3.51
C HIS A 180 -2.97 -12.54 3.04
N SER A 181 -3.24 -12.31 1.76
CA SER A 181 -4.57 -12.38 1.16
C SER A 181 -5.22 -13.74 1.41
N GLY A 182 -6.35 -13.73 2.12
CA GLY A 182 -7.22 -14.91 2.22
C GLY A 182 -7.95 -15.16 0.90
N VAL A 183 -8.19 -14.11 0.13
CA VAL A 183 -8.86 -14.18 -1.17
C VAL A 183 -8.00 -14.95 -2.17
N LYS A 184 -6.70 -14.68 -2.19
CA LYS A 184 -5.72 -15.45 -2.98
C LYS A 184 -5.76 -16.92 -2.60
N ALA A 185 -5.84 -17.24 -1.31
CA ALA A 185 -5.93 -18.63 -0.85
C ALA A 185 -7.21 -19.34 -1.34
N GLU A 186 -8.36 -18.66 -1.32
CA GLU A 186 -9.61 -19.23 -1.86
C GLU A 186 -9.57 -19.38 -3.39
N ILE A 187 -9.01 -18.39 -4.11
CA ILE A 187 -8.78 -18.50 -5.57
C ILE A 187 -7.91 -19.73 -5.88
N TRP A 188 -6.87 -19.98 -5.09
CA TRP A 188 -6.00 -21.14 -5.28
C TRP A 188 -6.73 -22.46 -5.03
N LYS A 189 -7.50 -22.58 -3.96
CA LYS A 189 -8.32 -23.78 -3.68
C LYS A 189 -9.29 -24.09 -4.83
N VAL A 190 -9.92 -23.05 -5.37
CA VAL A 190 -10.87 -23.20 -6.47
C VAL A 190 -10.15 -23.55 -7.77
N GLY A 191 -8.98 -22.94 -8.01
CA GLY A 191 -8.11 -23.31 -9.13
C GLY A 191 -7.67 -24.77 -9.09
N ASP A 192 -7.25 -25.27 -7.91
CA ASP A 192 -6.88 -26.67 -7.73
C ASP A 192 -8.04 -27.62 -8.02
N ARG A 193 -9.26 -27.24 -7.63
CA ARG A 193 -10.48 -28.03 -7.87
C ARG A 193 -10.88 -28.04 -9.34
N LEU A 194 -10.85 -26.90 -10.02
CA LEU A 194 -11.32 -26.75 -11.40
C LEU A 194 -10.30 -27.24 -12.43
N GLN A 195 -9.01 -26.98 -12.20
CA GLN A 195 -7.93 -27.39 -13.10
C GLN A 195 -6.68 -27.76 -12.28
N PRO A 196 -6.62 -29.00 -11.75
CA PRO A 196 -5.46 -29.48 -11.00
C PRO A 196 -4.15 -29.23 -11.75
N GLY A 197 -3.15 -28.70 -11.05
CA GLY A 197 -1.83 -28.40 -11.63
C GLY A 197 -1.73 -27.08 -12.39
N ARG A 198 -2.84 -26.34 -12.61
CA ARG A 198 -2.79 -25.00 -13.20
C ARG A 198 -1.96 -24.02 -12.36
N ILE A 199 -2.11 -24.09 -11.04
CA ILE A 199 -1.39 -23.27 -10.08
C ILE A 199 -0.23 -24.09 -9.55
N THR A 200 0.96 -23.78 -10.05
CA THR A 200 2.19 -24.53 -9.77
C THR A 200 2.71 -24.26 -8.37
N ALA A 201 3.54 -25.19 -7.84
CA ALA A 201 4.25 -24.97 -6.58
C ALA A 201 5.17 -23.74 -6.62
N GLN A 202 5.71 -23.43 -7.81
CA GLN A 202 6.53 -22.25 -8.04
C GLN A 202 5.73 -20.95 -7.87
N GLU A 203 4.52 -20.86 -8.43
CA GLU A 203 3.65 -19.69 -8.26
C GLU A 203 3.27 -19.46 -6.80
N ARG A 204 3.12 -20.54 -6.02
CA ARG A 204 2.78 -20.46 -4.59
C ARG A 204 3.90 -19.87 -3.74
N THR A 205 5.14 -20.05 -4.16
CA THR A 205 6.36 -19.66 -3.44
C THR A 205 7.14 -18.54 -4.13
N ALA A 206 6.57 -17.95 -5.19
CA ALA A 206 7.24 -16.95 -6.03
C ALA A 206 7.60 -15.65 -5.30
N LEU A 207 6.87 -15.31 -4.23
CA LEU A 207 7.18 -14.13 -3.41
C LEU A 207 8.36 -14.44 -2.50
N THR A 208 9.46 -13.72 -2.68
CA THR A 208 10.68 -13.91 -1.89
C THR A 208 11.17 -12.64 -1.23
N THR A 209 11.77 -12.81 -0.05
CA THR A 209 12.38 -11.73 0.75
C THR A 209 13.88 -11.96 0.81
N GLN A 210 14.66 -10.98 0.38
CA GLN A 210 16.13 -10.99 0.45
C GLN A 210 16.67 -9.78 1.20
N TYR A 211 15.80 -8.82 1.52
CA TYR A 211 16.16 -7.58 2.17
C TYR A 211 15.19 -7.30 3.30
N ILE A 212 15.69 -6.65 4.33
CA ILE A 212 14.91 -6.02 5.39
C ILE A 212 15.09 -4.51 5.28
N CYS A 213 14.05 -3.78 5.66
CA CYS A 213 14.10 -2.33 5.75
C CYS A 213 13.74 -1.93 7.17
N ILE A 214 14.67 -1.29 7.87
CA ILE A 214 14.41 -0.56 9.11
C ILE A 214 14.22 0.90 8.72
N PHE A 215 13.28 1.59 9.33
CA PHE A 215 13.02 3.00 9.04
C PHE A 215 12.74 3.75 10.33
N GLY A 216 12.99 5.04 10.31
CA GLY A 216 12.72 5.91 11.44
C GLY A 216 12.47 7.35 11.02
N ILE A 217 11.99 8.11 12.01
CA ILE A 217 11.68 9.52 11.88
C ILE A 217 12.31 10.23 13.07
N LEU A 218 13.13 11.24 12.80
CA LEU A 218 13.86 11.97 13.82
C LEU A 218 13.64 13.47 13.67
N SER A 219 13.89 14.19 14.75
CA SER A 219 14.15 15.62 14.65
C SER A 219 15.45 15.87 13.89
N PRO A 220 15.66 17.06 13.30
CA PRO A 220 16.89 17.38 12.60
C PRO A 220 18.08 17.28 13.55
N ILE A 221 19.15 16.60 13.14
CA ILE A 221 20.37 16.46 13.92
C ILE A 221 21.27 17.67 13.63
N GLU A 222 21.79 18.30 14.68
CA GLU A 222 22.72 19.42 14.54
C GLU A 222 23.98 18.99 13.75
N GLY A 223 24.38 19.79 12.77
CA GLY A 223 25.49 19.46 11.87
C GLY A 223 25.13 18.54 10.70
N MET A 224 23.91 18.00 10.63
CA MET A 224 23.41 17.36 9.42
C MET A 224 23.03 18.44 8.41
N PRO A 225 23.51 18.36 7.15
CA PRO A 225 23.05 19.31 6.14
C PRO A 225 21.52 19.23 6.02
N PRO A 226 20.82 20.38 5.91
CA PRO A 226 19.36 20.40 5.79
C PRO A 226 18.84 19.70 4.52
N GLU A 227 19.76 19.25 3.68
CA GLU A 227 19.57 18.67 2.35
C GLU A 227 19.45 17.13 2.38
N GLY A 228 19.23 16.52 3.55
CA GLY A 228 18.79 15.13 3.66
C GLY A 228 17.30 14.95 3.32
N GLN A 229 16.74 13.76 3.52
CA GLN A 229 15.29 13.50 3.45
C GLN A 229 14.55 14.18 4.61
N ILE A 230 14.78 15.48 4.81
CA ILE A 230 14.10 16.31 5.79
C ILE A 230 12.78 16.74 5.16
N HIS A 231 11.69 16.33 5.79
CA HIS A 231 10.34 16.72 5.40
C HIS A 231 9.65 17.34 6.63
N ARG A 232 9.30 18.62 6.52
CA ARG A 232 8.68 19.43 7.58
C ARG A 232 9.49 19.45 8.87
N GLY A 233 10.81 19.62 8.75
CA GLY A 233 11.73 19.63 9.89
C GLY A 233 11.84 18.29 10.60
N ARG A 234 11.61 17.16 9.90
CA ARG A 234 11.90 15.81 10.41
C ARG A 234 12.75 15.06 9.40
N LEU A 235 13.78 14.38 9.87
CA LEU A 235 14.59 13.50 9.06
C LEU A 235 13.91 12.14 8.96
N TYR A 236 13.62 11.72 7.73
CA TYR A 236 13.18 10.36 7.42
C TYR A 236 14.38 9.55 6.96
N TRP A 237 14.51 8.32 7.42
CA TRP A 237 15.59 7.44 6.99
C TRP A 237 15.08 6.02 6.78
N PHE A 238 15.71 5.35 5.82
CA PHE A 238 15.46 3.96 5.47
C PHE A 238 16.81 3.27 5.38
N LEU A 239 16.99 2.28 6.23
CA LEU A 239 18.14 1.39 6.23
C LEU A 239 17.71 0.08 5.61
N THR A 240 18.33 -0.29 4.50
CA THR A 240 18.08 -1.57 3.84
C THR A 240 19.28 -2.49 4.02
N GLN A 241 19.04 -3.71 4.49
CA GLN A 241 20.08 -4.72 4.66
C GLN A 241 19.70 -6.00 3.93
N THR A 242 20.69 -6.67 3.37
CA THR A 242 20.54 -8.04 2.85
C THR A 242 20.38 -9.02 4.00
N LEU A 243 19.46 -9.96 3.87
CA LEU A 243 19.35 -11.10 4.78
C LEU A 243 20.46 -12.11 4.52
N ASP A 244 20.72 -12.98 5.49
CA ASP A 244 21.67 -14.10 5.42
C ASP A 244 21.34 -15.06 4.26
N LYS A 245 20.06 -15.19 3.95
CA LYS A 245 19.56 -16.01 2.84
C LYS A 245 18.29 -15.44 2.24
N ARG A 246 17.90 -16.03 1.11
CA ARG A 246 16.60 -15.79 0.48
C ARG A 246 15.51 -16.57 1.20
N TYR A 247 14.48 -15.88 1.65
CA TYR A 247 13.29 -16.46 2.23
C TYR A 247 12.16 -16.49 1.20
N THR A 248 11.33 -17.53 1.26
CA THR A 248 10.14 -17.69 0.41
C THR A 248 8.89 -17.56 1.27
N TRP A 249 7.85 -16.92 0.74
CA TRP A 249 6.54 -16.89 1.39
C TRP A 249 6.05 -18.34 1.64
N PRO A 250 5.42 -18.65 2.80
CA PRO A 250 5.00 -17.73 3.85
C PRO A 250 6.08 -17.45 4.92
N ASP A 251 7.23 -18.10 4.84
CA ASP A 251 8.28 -18.11 5.88
C ASP A 251 9.17 -16.86 5.86
N CYS A 252 8.61 -15.70 5.51
CA CYS A 252 9.31 -14.44 5.55
C CYS A 252 9.58 -14.03 7.02
N PRO A 253 10.81 -13.64 7.37
CA PRO A 253 11.15 -13.28 8.74
C PRO A 253 10.35 -12.06 9.20
N ARG A 254 9.97 -12.06 10.48
CA ARG A 254 9.42 -10.89 11.18
C ARG A 254 10.33 -10.59 12.36
N PHE A 255 10.76 -9.34 12.49
CA PHE A 255 11.33 -8.90 13.74
C PHE A 255 10.20 -8.81 14.77
N ALA A 256 10.41 -9.41 15.93
CA ALA A 256 9.69 -9.00 17.12
C ALA A 256 10.13 -7.57 17.48
N ASP A 257 9.27 -6.83 18.20
CA ASP A 257 9.51 -5.41 18.48
C ASP A 257 10.84 -5.15 19.22
N ASP A 258 11.39 -6.16 19.93
CA ASP A 258 12.68 -6.15 20.62
C ASP A 258 13.90 -6.44 19.72
N GLY A 259 13.71 -7.17 18.61
CA GLY A 259 14.78 -7.52 17.67
C GLY A 259 15.20 -6.37 16.75
N MET A 260 14.32 -5.39 16.51
CA MET A 260 14.61 -4.25 15.63
C MET A 260 15.72 -3.36 16.21
N ALA A 261 15.67 -3.09 17.52
CA ALA A 261 16.69 -2.29 18.20
C ALA A 261 18.06 -2.97 18.18
N ALA A 262 18.09 -4.30 18.35
CA ALA A 262 19.33 -5.07 18.30
C ALA A 262 19.95 -5.07 16.89
N GLU A 263 19.15 -5.18 15.82
CA GLU A 263 19.66 -5.07 14.45
C GLU A 263 20.12 -3.66 14.09
N ALA A 264 19.38 -2.64 14.53
CA ALA A 264 19.77 -1.24 14.39
C ALA A 264 21.10 -0.95 15.10
N ALA A 265 21.28 -1.43 16.33
CA ALA A 265 22.49 -1.23 17.13
C ALA A 265 23.76 -1.81 16.49
N LYS A 266 23.65 -2.85 15.65
CA LYS A 266 24.80 -3.38 14.90
C LYS A 266 25.41 -2.35 13.95
N LEU A 267 24.69 -1.27 13.66
CA LEU A 267 25.11 -0.21 12.75
C LEU A 267 25.50 1.07 13.47
N ASP A 268 25.54 1.14 14.79
CA ASP A 268 25.83 2.38 15.54
C ASP A 268 27.07 3.14 15.04
N GLY A 269 28.11 2.42 14.62
CA GLY A 269 29.34 2.99 14.06
C GLY A 269 29.29 3.33 12.56
N PHE A 270 28.22 2.96 11.85
CA PHE A 270 28.08 3.18 10.41
C PHE A 270 27.96 4.67 10.10
N ARG A 271 28.92 5.21 9.35
CA ARG A 271 28.95 6.64 9.01
C ARG A 271 27.86 6.96 7.98
N VAL A 272 26.97 7.87 8.34
CA VAL A 272 25.88 8.36 7.48
C VAL A 272 26.35 9.59 6.70
N CYS A 273 27.02 10.53 7.37
CA CYS A 273 27.73 11.65 6.73
C CYS A 273 28.84 12.16 7.65
N ASN A 274 29.86 12.85 7.10
CA ASN A 274 31.00 13.50 7.80
C ASN A 274 31.23 13.10 9.27
N TYR A 275 30.43 13.65 10.19
CA TYR A 275 30.55 13.50 11.65
C TYR A 275 29.36 12.76 12.31
N ILE A 276 28.39 12.28 11.52
CA ILE A 276 27.18 11.60 11.98
C ILE A 276 27.28 10.11 11.64
N THR A 277 27.18 9.27 12.67
CA THR A 277 26.96 7.82 12.52
C THR A 277 25.49 7.48 12.75
N PHE A 278 25.12 6.24 12.42
CA PHE A 278 23.78 5.73 12.69
C PHE A 278 23.46 5.68 14.20
N GLY A 279 24.45 5.60 15.09
CA GLY A 279 24.21 5.70 16.53
C GLY A 279 23.73 7.08 17.01
N HIS A 280 23.84 8.11 16.17
CA HIS A 280 23.22 9.42 16.43
C HIS A 280 21.77 9.52 15.94
N ILE A 281 21.27 8.48 15.24
CA ILE A 281 19.97 8.37 14.59
C ILE A 281 19.10 7.40 15.41
#